data_AF-A0A1E5JTI0-F1
#
_entry.id   AF-A0A1E5JTI0-F1
#
_cell.length_a   1.000
_cell.length_b   1.000
_cell.length_c   1.000
_cell.angle_alpha   90.00
_cell.angle_beta   90.00
_cell.angle_gamma   90.00
#
_symmetry.space_group_name_H-M   'P 1'
#
loop_
_entity.id
_entity.type
_entity.pdbx_description
1 polymer ?
#
loop_
_entity_poly.entity_id
_entity_poly.type
_entity_poly.pdbx_seq_one_letter_code
_entity_poly.pdbx_strand_id
1 'polypeptide(L)'
;MNNLLPLFKWGTDYLVSNGYSIERSPEIVLSTPWSHVIRFATSTENFYLKQTPPSFFLSNEPKIIRVLSSQFHANVPDIIEINEDLHCFLMRDAGISLRQTLKTNFKPELLCQAIKQYATIQRRSEECIATFLKLGVPDWRLNQLPFLYDHILKQTTFLKAEGLTDKELQTLHALSPKFSAQCKLLASFKIPETIGYHDFHDKNVLLDPITKRMTFVDWGETAILHPFFSLQTCLEQSITHHGVTEGDSTYLKFQDACFENWLGLATEKQLLNAFIVAKQIRLFWNILASNQFMLSVDRQAYKAYYPNQPSPIAGGFKALLEGIH
;
A
#
# COMPACT_ATOMS: atom_id res chain seq x y z
N MET A 1 -13.62 2.86 24.54
CA MET A 1 -14.54 3.84 23.91
C MET A 1 -14.16 5.30 24.20
N ASN A 2 -13.67 5.66 25.40
CA ASN A 2 -13.33 7.07 25.72
C ASN A 2 -12.28 7.74 24.79
N ASN A 3 -11.34 6.99 24.21
CA ASN A 3 -10.28 7.57 23.37
C ASN A 3 -10.73 8.03 21.98
N LEU A 4 -11.92 7.63 21.50
CA LEU A 4 -12.42 8.03 20.19
C LEU A 4 -13.34 9.25 20.25
N LEU A 5 -13.81 9.63 21.44
CA LEU A 5 -14.72 10.77 21.63
C LEU A 5 -14.24 12.07 20.97
N PRO A 6 -12.93 12.42 21.01
CA PRO A 6 -12.43 13.59 20.28
C PRO A 6 -12.64 13.50 18.76
N LEU A 7 -12.53 12.31 18.17
CA LEU A 7 -12.74 12.10 16.73
C LEU A 7 -14.20 12.26 16.34
N PHE A 8 -15.11 11.66 17.12
CA PHE A 8 -16.55 11.84 16.94
C PHE A 8 -16.94 13.31 17.02
N LYS A 9 -16.48 13.98 18.09
CA LYS A 9 -16.75 15.39 18.32
C LYS A 9 -16.23 16.26 17.18
N TRP A 10 -14.95 16.11 16.80
CA TRP A 10 -14.37 16.91 15.74
C TRP A 10 -15.06 16.69 14.40
N GLY A 11 -15.31 15.44 14.00
CA GLY A 11 -16.00 15.13 12.74
C GLY A 11 -17.43 15.69 12.69
N THR A 12 -18.19 15.56 13.79
CA THR A 12 -19.54 16.12 13.89
C THR A 12 -19.52 17.65 13.88
N ASP A 13 -18.68 18.28 14.71
CA ASP A 13 -18.60 19.73 14.81
C ASP A 13 -18.18 20.36 13.47
N TYR A 14 -17.22 19.74 12.76
CA TYR A 14 -16.80 20.18 11.43
C TYR A 14 -17.94 20.11 10.41
N LEU A 15 -18.62 18.96 10.32
CA LEU A 15 -19.72 18.77 9.37
C LEU A 15 -20.89 19.73 9.64
N VAL A 16 -21.30 19.88 10.89
CA VAL A 16 -22.39 20.80 11.29
C VAL A 16 -22.02 22.25 10.99
N SER A 17 -20.80 22.67 11.30
CA SER A 17 -20.32 24.04 11.03
C SER A 17 -20.25 24.35 9.53
N ASN A 18 -20.18 23.33 8.68
CA ASN A 18 -20.18 23.44 7.22
C ASN A 18 -21.56 23.15 6.60
N GLY A 19 -22.64 23.14 7.40
CA GLY A 19 -24.02 23.09 6.91
C GLY A 19 -24.59 21.68 6.71
N TYR A 20 -23.90 20.63 7.15
CA TYR A 20 -24.41 19.26 7.09
C TYR A 20 -25.23 18.90 8.33
N SER A 21 -26.36 18.23 8.13
CA SER A 21 -27.16 17.65 9.21
C SER A 21 -26.82 16.18 9.40
N ILE A 22 -26.36 15.80 10.60
CA ILE A 22 -26.09 14.41 10.96
C ILE A 22 -27.42 13.68 11.22
N GLU A 23 -27.72 12.64 10.44
CA GLU A 23 -29.01 11.93 10.55
C GLU A 23 -29.02 10.86 11.64
N ARG A 24 -27.87 10.26 11.92
CA ARG A 24 -27.70 9.17 12.89
C ARG A 24 -26.37 9.33 13.61
N SER A 25 -26.26 8.74 14.79
CA SER A 25 -25.00 8.68 15.53
C SER A 25 -23.87 8.13 14.64
N PRO A 26 -22.68 8.75 14.62
CA PRO A 26 -21.60 8.26 13.77
C PRO A 26 -21.20 6.83 14.15
N GLU A 27 -20.74 6.07 13.17
CA GLU A 27 -20.55 4.62 13.27
C GLU A 27 -19.09 4.25 13.05
N ILE A 28 -18.52 3.39 13.89
CA ILE A 28 -17.18 2.84 13.69
C ILE A 28 -17.27 1.74 12.63
N VAL A 29 -16.72 1.97 11.45
CA VAL A 29 -16.69 0.98 10.35
C VAL A 29 -15.43 0.12 10.38
N LEU A 30 -14.34 0.64 10.96
CA LEU A 30 -13.10 -0.09 11.19
C LEU A 30 -12.46 0.39 12.50
N SER A 31 -11.95 -0.55 13.29
CA SER A 31 -11.17 -0.24 14.49
C SER A 31 -10.06 -1.26 14.68
N THR A 32 -8.86 -0.88 14.29
CA THR A 32 -7.61 -1.61 14.56
C THR A 32 -6.72 -0.77 15.50
N PRO A 33 -5.66 -1.35 16.08
CA PRO A 33 -4.68 -0.58 16.86
C PRO A 33 -3.94 0.53 16.10
N TRP A 34 -4.03 0.54 14.76
CA TRP A 34 -3.32 1.46 13.88
C TRP A 34 -4.23 2.19 12.90
N SER A 35 -5.55 2.08 13.05
CA SER A 35 -6.49 2.78 12.19
C SER A 35 -7.89 2.73 12.76
N HIS A 36 -8.53 3.88 12.86
CA HIS A 36 -9.97 3.96 13.11
C HIS A 36 -10.64 4.63 11.92
N VAL A 37 -11.73 4.05 11.43
CA VAL A 37 -12.56 4.65 10.40
C VAL A 37 -13.96 4.82 10.94
N ILE A 38 -14.47 6.05 10.90
CA ILE A 38 -15.78 6.45 11.41
C ILE A 38 -16.61 7.00 10.26
N ARG A 39 -17.84 6.50 10.09
CA ARG A 39 -18.81 6.98 9.12
C ARG A 39 -19.79 7.96 9.77
N PHE A 40 -20.03 9.07 9.09
CA PHE A 40 -21.02 10.08 9.41
C PHE A 40 -22.08 10.08 8.31
N ALA A 41 -23.30 9.66 8.61
CA ALA A 41 -24.39 9.76 7.64
C ALA A 41 -25.07 11.12 7.76
N THR A 42 -25.17 11.83 6.64
CA THR A 42 -25.83 13.13 6.56
C THR A 42 -27.03 13.06 5.61
N SER A 43 -27.82 14.13 5.58
CA SER A 43 -28.99 14.23 4.71
C SER A 43 -28.70 14.20 3.20
N THR A 44 -27.43 14.27 2.81
CA THR A 44 -27.02 14.33 1.39
C THR A 44 -26.10 13.19 1.00
N GLU A 45 -25.09 12.89 1.83
CA GLU A 45 -24.11 11.85 1.56
C GLU A 45 -23.49 11.31 2.87
N ASN A 46 -22.70 10.24 2.76
CA ASN A 46 -21.86 9.80 3.86
C ASN A 46 -20.49 10.50 3.81
N PHE A 47 -19.92 10.73 4.99
CA PHE A 47 -18.52 11.12 5.16
C PHE A 47 -17.79 10.08 5.99
N TYR A 48 -16.49 9.99 5.76
CA TYR A 48 -15.61 9.08 6.48
C TYR A 48 -14.49 9.86 7.11
N LEU A 49 -14.24 9.62 8.40
CA LEU A 49 -13.05 10.07 9.09
C LEU A 49 -12.13 8.87 9.24
N LYS A 50 -10.87 9.00 8.80
CA LYS A 50 -9.81 8.02 9.09
C LYS A 50 -8.82 8.65 10.06
N GLN A 51 -8.55 7.96 11.16
CA GLN A 51 -7.49 8.29 12.11
C GLN A 51 -6.34 7.29 11.95
N THR A 52 -5.13 7.79 12.08
CA THR A 52 -3.87 7.05 11.93
C THR A 52 -2.99 7.25 13.17
N PRO A 53 -1.98 6.40 13.38
CA PRO A 53 -0.97 6.60 14.41
C PRO A 53 -0.21 7.91 14.19
N PRO A 54 0.28 8.56 15.26
CA PRO A 54 1.00 9.83 15.20
C PRO A 54 2.35 9.75 14.47
N SER A 55 2.82 8.54 14.14
CA SER A 55 4.03 8.35 13.35
C SER A 55 3.97 9.15 12.05
N PHE A 56 5.06 9.81 11.69
CA PHE A 56 5.13 10.59 10.46
C PHE A 56 4.85 9.74 9.21
N PHE A 57 5.28 8.47 9.21
CA PHE A 57 5.07 7.54 8.10
C PHE A 57 3.58 7.37 7.76
N LEU A 58 2.74 7.06 8.77
CA LEU A 58 1.31 6.81 8.55
C LEU A 58 0.47 8.09 8.53
N SER A 59 0.77 9.07 9.40
CA SER A 59 -0.03 10.31 9.51
C SER A 59 0.13 11.26 8.33
N ASN A 60 1.08 11.01 7.43
CA ASN A 60 1.28 11.81 6.22
C ASN A 60 0.35 11.41 5.06
N GLU A 61 -0.44 10.33 5.21
CA GLU A 61 -1.40 9.85 4.21
C GLU A 61 -2.25 10.95 3.54
N PRO A 62 -2.96 11.84 4.26
CA PRO A 62 -3.82 12.81 3.61
C PRO A 62 -3.04 13.88 2.82
N LYS A 63 -1.77 14.15 3.18
CA LYS A 63 -0.90 15.06 2.42
C LYS A 63 -0.46 14.42 1.09
N ILE A 64 -0.15 13.13 1.11
CA ILE A 64 0.13 12.34 -0.10
C ILE A 64 -1.09 12.32 -1.02
N ILE A 65 -2.28 12.05 -0.47
CA ILE A 65 -3.55 12.05 -1.21
C ILE A 65 -3.82 13.42 -1.85
N ARG A 66 -3.63 14.53 -1.11
CA ARG A 66 -3.81 15.89 -1.66
C ARG A 66 -2.88 16.17 -2.84
N VAL A 67 -1.62 15.73 -2.79
CA VAL A 67 -0.69 15.88 -3.93
C VAL A 67 -1.11 15.02 -5.11
N LEU A 68 -1.48 13.75 -4.87
CA LEU A 68 -2.00 12.85 -5.92
C LEU A 68 -3.23 13.43 -6.62
N SER A 69 -4.17 13.98 -5.86
CA SER A 69 -5.37 14.61 -6.40
C SER A 69 -5.05 15.91 -7.17
N SER A 70 -4.40 16.87 -6.52
CA SER A 70 -4.22 18.23 -7.07
C SER A 70 -3.22 18.33 -8.22
N GLN A 71 -2.13 17.56 -8.17
CA GLN A 71 -1.07 17.67 -9.18
C GLN A 71 -1.24 16.62 -10.29
N PHE A 72 -1.70 15.42 -9.95
CA PHE A 72 -1.75 14.29 -10.88
C PHE A 72 -3.17 13.91 -11.31
N HIS A 73 -4.20 14.59 -10.77
CA HIS A 73 -5.61 14.31 -11.04
C HIS A 73 -5.93 12.81 -10.84
N ALA A 74 -5.30 12.21 -9.83
CA ALA A 74 -5.43 10.80 -9.53
C ALA A 74 -6.80 10.52 -8.89
N ASN A 75 -7.36 9.34 -9.16
CA ASN A 75 -8.58 8.90 -8.48
C ASN A 75 -8.28 8.40 -7.07
N VAL A 76 -8.07 9.33 -6.15
CA VAL A 76 -7.82 9.09 -4.71
C VAL A 76 -8.94 9.73 -3.87
N PRO A 77 -9.01 9.47 -2.54
CA PRO A 77 -10.06 10.06 -1.71
C PRO A 77 -10.14 11.58 -1.83
N ASP A 78 -11.37 12.09 -1.82
CA ASP A 78 -11.61 13.53 -1.73
C ASP A 78 -11.47 13.98 -0.27
N ILE A 79 -10.31 14.53 0.07
CA ILE A 79 -9.98 15.00 1.42
C ILE A 79 -10.62 16.36 1.65
N ILE A 80 -11.55 16.41 2.59
CA ILE A 80 -12.26 17.62 2.98
C ILE A 80 -11.42 18.41 3.97
N GLU A 81 -10.98 17.77 5.05
CA GLU A 81 -10.17 18.43 6.08
C GLU A 81 -9.22 17.47 6.77
N ILE A 82 -8.09 17.99 7.25
CA ILE A 82 -7.08 17.29 8.04
C ILE A 82 -7.02 17.93 9.43
N ASN A 83 -7.04 17.11 10.47
CA ASN A 83 -6.73 17.52 11.83
C ASN A 83 -5.39 16.88 12.24
N GLU A 84 -4.34 17.69 12.28
CA GLU A 84 -2.99 17.23 12.62
C GLU A 84 -2.88 16.82 14.09
N ASP A 85 -3.58 17.51 15.00
CA ASP A 85 -3.54 17.22 16.45
C ASP A 85 -4.18 15.86 16.78
N LEU A 86 -5.21 15.48 16.02
CA LEU A 86 -5.90 14.19 16.18
C LEU A 86 -5.37 13.12 15.22
N HIS A 87 -4.39 13.43 14.38
CA HIS A 87 -3.84 12.56 13.34
C HIS A 87 -4.92 11.90 12.48
N CYS A 88 -5.93 12.68 12.10
CA CYS A 88 -7.07 12.20 11.34
C CYS A 88 -7.44 13.13 10.19
N PHE A 89 -8.22 12.62 9.26
CA PHE A 89 -8.73 13.38 8.13
C PHE A 89 -10.14 12.93 7.76
N LEU A 90 -10.93 13.90 7.28
CA LEU A 90 -12.30 13.72 6.83
C LEU A 90 -12.32 13.67 5.30
N MET A 91 -13.08 12.73 4.74
CA MET A 91 -13.20 12.52 3.30
C MET A 91 -14.64 12.18 2.91
N ARG A 92 -14.99 12.43 1.65
CA ARG A 92 -16.26 11.99 1.07
C ARG A 92 -16.32 10.47 0.94
N ASP A 93 -17.54 9.94 0.91
CA ASP A 93 -17.79 8.57 0.47
C ASP A 93 -17.21 8.34 -0.94
N ALA A 94 -16.54 7.21 -1.13
CA ALA A 94 -15.93 6.79 -2.39
C ALA A 94 -16.49 5.46 -2.89
N GLY A 95 -17.56 4.96 -2.27
CA GLY A 95 -18.27 3.74 -2.66
C GLY A 95 -17.88 2.51 -1.84
N ILE A 96 -18.10 1.34 -2.43
CA ILE A 96 -17.88 0.03 -1.78
C ILE A 96 -16.61 -0.62 -2.28
N SER A 97 -15.98 -1.49 -1.49
CA SER A 97 -14.75 -2.15 -1.94
C SER A 97 -15.00 -2.99 -3.21
N LEU A 98 -14.06 -2.92 -4.16
CA LEU A 98 -14.12 -3.71 -5.39
C LEU A 98 -14.10 -5.20 -5.04
N ARG A 99 -13.38 -5.61 -3.98
CA ARG A 99 -13.44 -6.98 -3.45
C ARG A 99 -14.85 -7.44 -3.10
N GLN A 100 -15.66 -6.60 -2.44
CA GLN A 100 -17.06 -6.94 -2.16
C GLN A 100 -17.85 -7.18 -3.45
N THR A 101 -17.64 -6.34 -4.46
CA THR A 101 -18.27 -6.50 -5.78
C THR A 101 -17.85 -7.81 -6.46
N LEU A 102 -16.55 -8.11 -6.45
CA LEU A 102 -15.97 -9.28 -7.10
C LEU A 102 -16.32 -10.59 -6.39
N LYS A 103 -16.51 -10.58 -5.07
CA LYS A 103 -16.95 -11.77 -4.31
C LYS A 103 -18.33 -12.28 -4.74
N THR A 104 -19.24 -11.37 -5.12
CA THR A 104 -20.58 -11.76 -5.57
C THR A 104 -20.56 -12.30 -6.98
N ASN A 105 -19.77 -11.69 -7.86
CA ASN A 105 -19.58 -12.12 -9.24
C ASN A 105 -18.19 -11.69 -9.71
N PHE A 106 -17.28 -12.65 -9.87
CA PHE A 106 -15.91 -12.36 -10.26
C PHE A 106 -15.87 -11.89 -11.72
N LYS A 107 -15.60 -10.60 -11.91
CA LYS A 107 -15.46 -9.92 -13.20
C LYS A 107 -14.02 -9.42 -13.35
N PRO A 108 -13.11 -10.21 -13.94
CA PRO A 108 -11.70 -9.83 -14.11
C PRO A 108 -11.51 -8.45 -14.75
N GLU A 109 -12.41 -8.05 -15.63
CA GLU A 109 -12.34 -6.80 -16.38
C GLU A 109 -12.32 -5.57 -15.46
N LEU A 110 -13.02 -5.62 -14.32
CA LEU A 110 -12.99 -4.54 -13.33
C LEU A 110 -11.63 -4.44 -12.64
N LEU A 111 -10.98 -5.58 -12.36
CA LEU A 111 -9.65 -5.57 -11.77
C LEU A 111 -8.59 -5.15 -12.79
N CYS A 112 -8.72 -5.56 -14.07
CA CYS A 112 -7.89 -5.03 -15.16
C CYS A 112 -8.01 -3.50 -15.24
N GLN A 113 -9.23 -2.95 -15.14
CA GLN A 113 -9.46 -1.51 -15.15
C GLN A 113 -8.78 -0.81 -13.94
N ALA A 114 -8.86 -1.41 -12.75
CA ALA A 114 -8.18 -0.89 -11.57
C ALA A 114 -6.64 -0.91 -11.74
N ILE A 115 -6.07 -2.00 -12.26
CA ILE A 115 -4.64 -2.11 -12.53
C ILE A 115 -4.18 -1.05 -13.54
N LYS A 116 -4.93 -0.84 -14.64
CA LYS A 116 -4.63 0.20 -15.63
C LYS A 116 -4.63 1.60 -15.02
N GLN A 117 -5.65 1.92 -14.22
CA GLN A 117 -5.76 3.23 -13.57
C GLN A 117 -4.66 3.45 -12.53
N TYR A 118 -4.31 2.42 -11.75
CA TYR A 118 -3.21 2.52 -10.79
C TYR A 118 -1.86 2.71 -11.50
N ALA A 119 -1.60 1.95 -12.56
CA ALA A 119 -0.41 2.12 -13.39
C ALA A 119 -0.36 3.53 -14.03
N THR A 120 -1.51 4.11 -14.40
CA THR A 120 -1.58 5.50 -14.86
C THR A 120 -1.15 6.49 -13.78
N ILE A 121 -1.55 6.28 -12.51
CA ILE A 121 -1.10 7.11 -11.38
C ILE A 121 0.44 7.01 -11.24
N GLN A 122 0.98 5.81 -11.32
CA GLN A 122 2.43 5.57 -11.27
C GLN A 122 3.14 6.33 -12.38
N ARG A 123 2.72 6.15 -13.65
CA ARG A 123 3.29 6.85 -14.82
C ARG A 123 3.27 8.37 -14.67
N ARG A 124 2.17 8.94 -14.18
CA ARG A 124 2.05 10.41 -13.98
C ARG A 124 3.01 10.95 -12.92
N SER A 125 3.43 10.12 -11.97
CA SER A 125 4.28 10.53 -10.84
C SER A 125 5.78 10.42 -11.10
N GLU A 126 6.20 9.77 -12.19
CA GLU A 126 7.59 9.31 -12.37
C GLU A 126 8.63 10.44 -12.44
N GLU A 127 8.26 11.59 -13.01
CA GLU A 127 9.14 12.76 -13.09
C GLU A 127 9.06 13.66 -11.86
N CYS A 128 8.17 13.34 -10.91
CA CYS A 128 7.88 14.17 -9.73
C CYS A 128 8.24 13.47 -8.40
N ILE A 129 9.14 12.49 -8.42
CA ILE A 129 9.62 11.76 -7.23
C ILE A 129 10.09 12.73 -6.13
N ALA A 130 10.79 13.80 -6.50
CA ALA A 130 11.29 14.79 -5.55
C ALA A 130 10.19 15.45 -4.70
N THR A 131 8.97 15.58 -5.23
CA THR A 131 7.82 16.11 -4.49
C THR A 131 7.46 15.17 -3.32
N PHE A 132 7.38 13.87 -3.57
CA PHE A 132 7.04 12.87 -2.56
C PHE A 132 8.17 12.68 -1.53
N LEU A 133 9.44 12.72 -1.96
CA LEU A 133 10.57 12.67 -1.04
C LEU A 133 10.59 13.87 -0.08
N LYS A 134 10.23 15.07 -0.54
CA LYS A 134 10.07 16.26 0.33
C LYS A 134 8.91 16.14 1.32
N LEU A 135 7.87 15.38 0.96
CA LEU A 135 6.81 14.97 1.88
C LEU A 135 7.26 13.85 2.83
N GLY A 136 8.49 13.36 2.72
CA GLY A 136 9.05 12.31 3.56
C GLY A 136 8.50 10.91 3.27
N VAL A 137 8.00 10.70 2.04
CA VAL A 137 7.77 9.35 1.51
C VAL A 137 9.13 8.61 1.44
N PRO A 138 9.24 7.37 1.97
CA PRO A 138 10.49 6.61 1.93
C PRO A 138 11.02 6.38 0.51
N ASP A 139 12.35 6.47 0.38
CA ASP A 139 13.06 6.16 -0.86
C ASP A 139 13.50 4.70 -0.88
N TRP A 140 12.72 3.85 -1.54
CA TRP A 140 13.00 2.42 -1.72
C TRP A 140 13.31 2.08 -3.18
N ARG A 141 13.89 3.05 -3.91
CA ARG A 141 14.40 2.85 -5.26
C ARG A 141 15.47 1.77 -5.31
N LEU A 142 15.67 1.18 -6.49
CA LEU A 142 16.53 0.01 -6.66
C LEU A 142 17.99 0.28 -6.29
N ASN A 143 18.45 1.52 -6.41
CA ASN A 143 19.78 1.92 -5.98
C ASN A 143 19.91 2.04 -4.45
N GLN A 144 18.82 2.22 -3.70
CA GLN A 144 18.80 2.28 -2.24
C GLN A 144 18.67 0.90 -1.60
N LEU A 145 17.92 -0.01 -2.23
CA LEU A 145 17.59 -1.31 -1.66
C LEU A 145 18.79 -2.10 -1.11
N PRO A 146 19.96 -2.19 -1.78
CA PRO A 146 21.12 -2.91 -1.24
C PRO A 146 21.60 -2.33 0.10
N PHE A 147 21.60 -1.01 0.24
CA PHE A 147 21.99 -0.34 1.48
C PHE A 147 20.97 -0.58 2.59
N LEU A 148 19.68 -0.54 2.26
CA LEU A 148 18.59 -0.83 3.20
C LEU A 148 18.63 -2.29 3.67
N TYR A 149 18.97 -3.22 2.77
CA TYR A 149 19.17 -4.63 3.08
C TYR A 149 20.26 -4.82 4.13
N ASP A 150 21.46 -4.30 3.84
CA ASP A 150 22.58 -4.38 4.78
C ASP A 150 22.30 -3.65 6.09
N HIS A 151 21.57 -2.52 6.04
CA HIS A 151 21.21 -1.75 7.23
C HIS A 151 20.32 -2.55 8.18
N ILE A 152 19.28 -3.21 7.67
CA ILE A 152 18.41 -4.03 8.52
C ILE A 152 19.18 -5.23 9.09
N LEU A 153 20.00 -5.90 8.28
CA LEU A 153 20.76 -7.07 8.74
C LEU A 153 21.78 -6.74 9.85
N LYS A 154 22.31 -5.52 9.88
CA LYS A 154 23.17 -5.03 10.97
C LYS A 154 22.44 -4.94 12.33
N GLN A 155 21.11 -4.91 12.34
CA GLN A 155 20.31 -4.90 13.57
C GLN A 155 20.15 -6.32 14.14
N THR A 156 21.27 -7.02 14.32
CA THR A 156 21.31 -8.45 14.68
C THR A 156 20.52 -8.76 15.95
N THR A 157 20.70 -7.97 17.02
CA THR A 157 19.98 -8.17 18.29
C THR A 157 18.46 -8.06 18.11
N PHE A 158 18.03 -7.09 17.31
CA PHE A 158 16.63 -6.88 16.98
C PHE A 158 16.07 -8.08 16.18
N LEU A 159 16.74 -8.46 15.10
CA LEU A 159 16.30 -9.57 14.25
C LEU A 159 16.28 -10.93 14.97
N LYS A 160 17.22 -11.17 15.90
CA LYS A 160 17.19 -12.35 16.77
C LYS A 160 15.98 -12.33 17.71
N ALA A 161 15.65 -11.17 18.29
CA ALA A 161 14.47 -11.02 19.13
C ALA A 161 13.16 -11.22 18.34
N GLU A 162 13.15 -10.90 17.03
CA GLU A 162 12.04 -11.18 16.12
C GLU A 162 11.98 -12.67 15.67
N GLY A 163 13.03 -13.46 15.94
CA GLY A 163 13.02 -14.91 15.75
C GLY A 163 13.92 -15.45 14.61
N LEU A 164 14.91 -14.68 14.15
CA LEU A 164 15.98 -15.19 13.29
C LEU A 164 17.12 -15.83 14.08
N THR A 165 17.67 -16.92 13.56
CA THR A 165 18.84 -17.62 14.09
C THR A 165 20.15 -17.05 13.55
N ASP A 166 21.26 -17.35 14.22
CA ASP A 166 22.61 -17.00 13.74
C ASP A 166 22.90 -17.55 12.33
N LYS A 167 22.46 -18.79 12.05
CA LYS A 167 22.65 -19.43 10.75
C LYS A 167 21.84 -18.75 9.64
N GLU A 168 20.60 -18.38 9.92
CA GLU A 168 19.76 -17.63 8.97
C GLU A 168 20.37 -16.26 8.68
N LEU A 169 20.81 -15.53 9.71
CA LEU A 169 21.47 -14.23 9.55
C LEU A 169 22.78 -14.33 8.75
N GLN A 170 23.61 -15.34 9.02
CA GLN A 170 24.84 -15.58 8.26
C GLN A 170 24.53 -15.82 6.77
N THR A 171 23.50 -16.62 6.48
CA THR A 171 23.06 -16.87 5.10
C THR A 171 22.55 -15.58 4.44
N LEU A 172 21.74 -14.78 5.14
CA LEU A 172 21.25 -13.50 4.64
C LEU A 172 22.39 -12.52 4.33
N HIS A 173 23.39 -12.42 5.21
CA HIS A 173 24.59 -11.61 4.93
C HIS A 173 25.32 -12.08 3.67
N ALA A 174 25.47 -13.40 3.48
CA ALA A 174 26.10 -13.97 2.30
C ALA A 174 25.32 -13.71 0.99
N LEU A 175 24.02 -13.43 1.08
CA LEU A 175 23.15 -13.14 -0.06
C LEU A 175 23.18 -11.68 -0.51
N SER A 176 23.74 -10.76 0.28
CA SER A 176 23.78 -9.33 -0.05
C SER A 176 24.35 -9.03 -1.45
N PRO A 177 25.46 -9.64 -1.90
CA PRO A 177 25.97 -9.44 -3.27
C PRO A 177 24.98 -9.89 -4.36
N LYS A 178 24.29 -11.03 -4.16
CA LYS A 178 23.28 -11.54 -5.10
C LYS A 178 22.07 -10.61 -5.16
N PHE A 179 21.60 -10.14 -4.00
CA PHE A 179 20.51 -9.18 -3.91
C PHE A 179 20.86 -7.86 -4.61
N SER A 180 22.07 -7.34 -4.42
CA SER A 180 22.59 -6.17 -5.13
C SER A 180 22.62 -6.37 -6.65
N ALA A 181 23.07 -7.55 -7.11
CA ALA A 181 23.09 -7.89 -8.53
C ALA A 181 21.68 -7.95 -9.13
N GLN A 182 20.69 -8.49 -8.42
CA GLN A 182 19.29 -8.51 -8.86
C GLN A 182 18.69 -7.10 -8.93
N CYS A 183 18.99 -6.22 -7.98
CA CYS A 183 18.58 -4.81 -8.03
C CYS A 183 19.15 -4.10 -9.27
N LYS A 184 20.44 -4.32 -9.57
CA LYS A 184 21.10 -3.76 -10.78
C LYS A 184 20.51 -4.34 -12.07
N LEU A 185 20.23 -5.65 -12.09
CA LEU A 185 19.58 -6.29 -13.23
C LEU A 185 18.20 -5.69 -13.47
N LEU A 186 17.38 -5.51 -12.43
CA LEU A 186 16.07 -4.89 -12.57
C LEU A 186 16.18 -3.44 -13.08
N ALA A 187 17.13 -2.66 -12.54
CA ALA A 187 17.37 -1.29 -12.98
C ALA A 187 17.79 -1.21 -14.46
N SER A 188 18.43 -2.25 -15.01
CA SER A 188 18.89 -2.29 -16.40
C SER A 188 17.75 -2.30 -17.43
N PHE A 189 16.52 -2.66 -17.02
CA PHE A 189 15.33 -2.60 -17.87
C PHE A 189 14.81 -1.17 -18.07
N LYS A 190 15.33 -0.19 -17.31
CA LYS A 190 15.01 1.25 -17.44
C LYS A 190 13.51 1.57 -17.29
N ILE A 191 12.80 0.77 -16.50
CA ILE A 191 11.44 1.08 -16.06
C ILE A 191 11.56 2.05 -14.87
N PRO A 192 11.02 3.27 -14.96
CA PRO A 192 11.12 4.25 -13.88
C PRO A 192 10.52 3.75 -12.57
N GLU A 193 11.22 3.98 -11.45
CA GLU A 193 10.61 3.87 -10.13
C GLU A 193 9.62 5.00 -9.91
N THR A 194 8.51 4.72 -9.22
CA THR A 194 7.37 5.64 -9.08
C THR A 194 6.82 5.61 -7.67
N ILE A 195 5.82 6.45 -7.39
CA ILE A 195 5.05 6.27 -6.17
C ILE A 195 4.33 4.93 -6.19
N GLY A 196 4.34 4.21 -5.08
CA GLY A 196 3.51 3.03 -4.91
C GLY A 196 3.35 2.68 -3.45
N TYR A 197 2.44 1.77 -3.15
CA TYR A 197 2.23 1.28 -1.80
C TYR A 197 2.13 -0.24 -1.78
N HIS A 198 2.35 -0.79 -0.59
CA HIS A 198 2.49 -2.23 -0.40
C HIS A 198 1.20 -3.03 -0.50
N ASP A 199 0.06 -2.36 -0.31
CA ASP A 199 -1.26 -2.98 -0.19
C ASP A 199 -2.18 -2.70 -1.41
N PHE A 200 -1.60 -2.63 -2.61
CA PHE A 200 -2.39 -2.48 -3.84
C PHE A 200 -3.14 -3.78 -4.14
N HIS A 201 -4.45 -3.78 -3.87
CA HIS A 201 -5.36 -4.87 -4.16
C HIS A 201 -6.82 -4.40 -4.21
N ASP A 202 -7.71 -5.25 -4.71
CA ASP A 202 -9.15 -4.98 -4.88
C ASP A 202 -9.93 -4.56 -3.62
N LYS A 203 -9.46 -4.83 -2.40
CA LYS A 203 -10.11 -4.30 -1.17
C LYS A 203 -9.80 -2.82 -0.93
N ASN A 204 -8.68 -2.32 -1.45
CA ASN A 204 -8.24 -0.91 -1.36
C ASN A 204 -8.54 -0.13 -2.64
N VAL A 205 -9.45 -0.66 -3.45
CA VAL A 205 -10.08 0.05 -4.56
C VAL A 205 -11.56 0.13 -4.23
N LEU A 206 -12.09 1.34 -4.08
CA LEU A 206 -13.51 1.56 -3.87
C LEU A 206 -14.19 1.87 -5.21
N LEU A 207 -15.35 1.26 -5.45
CA LEU A 207 -16.15 1.44 -6.64
C LEU A 207 -17.44 2.17 -6.26
N ASP A 208 -17.62 3.34 -6.85
CA ASP A 208 -18.89 4.05 -6.79
C ASP A 208 -19.94 3.30 -7.63
N PRO A 209 -21.05 2.84 -7.03
CA PRO A 209 -22.06 2.06 -7.76
C PRO A 209 -22.82 2.86 -8.83
N ILE A 210 -22.86 4.18 -8.72
CA ILE A 210 -23.55 5.10 -9.64
C ILE A 210 -22.59 5.56 -10.74
N THR A 211 -21.50 6.23 -10.36
CA THR A 211 -20.58 6.85 -11.33
C THR A 211 -19.60 5.84 -11.95
N LYS A 212 -19.48 4.64 -11.36
CA LYS A 212 -18.46 3.63 -11.69
C LYS A 212 -17.02 4.12 -11.52
N ARG A 213 -16.82 5.24 -10.83
CA ARG A 213 -15.48 5.74 -10.50
C ARG A 213 -14.81 4.77 -9.54
N MET A 214 -13.55 4.43 -9.83
CA MET A 214 -12.69 3.67 -8.94
C MET A 214 -11.80 4.63 -8.17
N THR A 215 -11.76 4.50 -6.84
CA THR A 215 -10.94 5.33 -5.95
C THR A 215 -9.94 4.44 -5.23
N PHE A 216 -8.64 4.74 -5.38
CA PHE A 216 -7.55 4.01 -4.73
C PHE A 216 -7.34 4.60 -3.34
N VAL A 217 -7.48 3.77 -2.30
CA VAL A 217 -7.40 4.19 -0.91
C VAL A 217 -6.22 3.53 -0.20
N ASP A 218 -5.99 3.95 1.05
CA ASP A 218 -4.94 3.42 1.94
C ASP A 218 -3.50 3.75 1.49
N TRP A 219 -3.24 5.04 1.34
CA TRP A 219 -1.93 5.56 0.91
C TRP A 219 -0.95 5.78 2.07
N GLY A 220 -1.28 5.33 3.29
CA GLY A 220 -0.45 5.55 4.48
C GLY A 220 0.92 4.86 4.42
N GLU A 221 1.01 3.75 3.67
CA GLU A 221 2.26 2.97 3.54
C GLU A 221 2.86 3.11 2.14
N THR A 222 2.89 4.35 1.67
CA THR A 222 3.47 4.74 0.38
C THR A 222 4.99 4.81 0.47
N ALA A 223 5.67 4.41 -0.61
CA ALA A 223 7.10 4.60 -0.83
C ALA A 223 7.38 4.90 -2.31
N ILE A 224 8.60 5.34 -2.62
CA ILE A 224 9.12 5.38 -3.99
C ILE A 224 9.75 4.03 -4.29
N LEU A 225 9.24 3.31 -5.28
CA LEU A 225 9.58 1.91 -5.53
C LEU A 225 9.42 1.50 -7.00
N HIS A 226 9.90 0.32 -7.36
CA HIS A 226 9.69 -0.22 -8.71
C HIS A 226 8.21 -0.62 -8.90
N PRO A 227 7.52 -0.15 -9.96
CA PRO A 227 6.06 -0.22 -10.08
C PRO A 227 5.49 -1.65 -9.99
N PHE A 228 6.27 -2.64 -10.46
CA PHE A 228 5.85 -4.03 -10.45
C PHE A 228 5.77 -4.67 -9.07
N PHE A 229 6.34 -4.08 -8.01
CA PHE A 229 6.15 -4.60 -6.65
C PHE A 229 4.69 -4.52 -6.21
N SER A 230 4.00 -3.42 -6.49
CA SER A 230 2.56 -3.28 -6.22
C SER A 230 1.72 -4.24 -7.08
N LEU A 231 2.07 -4.43 -8.36
CA LEU A 231 1.36 -5.37 -9.23
C LEU A 231 1.42 -6.80 -8.68
N GLN A 232 2.58 -7.22 -8.20
CA GLN A 232 2.75 -8.55 -7.61
C GLN A 232 1.87 -8.74 -6.37
N THR A 233 1.72 -7.72 -5.51
CA THR A 233 0.74 -7.79 -4.41
C THR A 233 -0.68 -7.99 -4.93
N CYS A 234 -1.09 -7.24 -5.95
CA CYS A 234 -2.42 -7.38 -6.54
C CYS A 234 -2.66 -8.79 -7.10
N LEU A 235 -1.65 -9.37 -7.75
CA LEU A 235 -1.71 -10.73 -8.30
C LEU A 235 -1.80 -11.79 -7.19
N GLU A 236 -1.00 -11.68 -6.13
CA GLU A 236 -1.07 -12.60 -4.97
C GLU A 236 -2.43 -12.55 -4.26
N GLN A 237 -3.00 -11.36 -4.14
CA GLN A 237 -4.33 -11.17 -3.57
C GLN A 237 -5.42 -11.75 -4.48
N SER A 238 -5.20 -11.71 -5.79
CA SER A 238 -6.11 -12.33 -6.77
C SER A 238 -6.08 -13.86 -6.69
N ILE A 239 -4.89 -14.45 -6.49
CA ILE A 239 -4.76 -15.90 -6.25
C ILE A 239 -5.51 -16.27 -4.96
N THR A 240 -5.28 -15.52 -3.89
CA THR A 240 -5.83 -15.81 -2.56
C THR A 240 -7.35 -15.63 -2.48
N HIS A 241 -7.91 -14.60 -3.13
CA HIS A 241 -9.32 -14.22 -2.95
C HIS A 241 -10.23 -14.60 -4.10
N HIS A 242 -9.69 -14.86 -5.29
CA HIS A 242 -10.48 -15.14 -6.50
C HIS A 242 -10.11 -16.46 -7.19
N GLY A 243 -9.16 -17.23 -6.63
CA GLY A 243 -8.76 -18.52 -7.19
C GLY A 243 -8.03 -18.43 -8.53
N VAL A 244 -7.49 -17.25 -8.86
CA VAL A 244 -6.62 -17.07 -10.03
C VAL A 244 -5.39 -17.96 -9.86
N THR A 245 -4.94 -18.59 -10.94
CA THR A 245 -3.73 -19.41 -10.95
C THR A 245 -2.62 -18.67 -11.67
N GLU A 246 -1.41 -18.69 -11.11
CA GLU A 246 -0.25 -18.08 -11.76
C GLU A 246 -0.03 -18.69 -13.16
N GLY A 247 0.07 -17.81 -14.17
CA GLY A 247 0.22 -18.20 -15.58
C GLY A 247 -1.07 -18.56 -16.31
N ASP A 248 -2.24 -18.53 -15.66
CA ASP A 248 -3.51 -18.70 -16.36
C ASP A 248 -3.90 -17.46 -17.18
N SER A 249 -4.95 -17.59 -18.00
CA SER A 249 -5.39 -16.49 -18.88
C SER A 249 -5.86 -15.24 -18.14
N THR A 250 -6.33 -15.35 -16.90
CA THR A 250 -6.76 -14.21 -16.08
C THR A 250 -5.56 -13.50 -15.48
N TYR A 251 -4.58 -14.26 -14.98
CA TYR A 251 -3.30 -13.76 -14.49
C TYR A 251 -2.57 -12.97 -15.57
N LEU A 252 -2.45 -13.53 -16.78
CA LEU A 252 -1.82 -12.86 -17.92
C LEU A 252 -2.55 -11.56 -18.27
N LYS A 253 -3.89 -11.55 -18.30
CA LYS A 253 -4.68 -10.31 -18.51
C LYS A 253 -4.38 -9.23 -17.49
N PHE A 254 -4.15 -9.58 -16.22
CA PHE A 254 -3.78 -8.62 -15.18
C PHE A 254 -2.36 -8.07 -15.38
N GLN A 255 -1.42 -8.90 -15.83
CA GLN A 255 -0.09 -8.44 -16.20
C GLN A 255 -0.14 -7.48 -17.39
N ASP A 256 -0.85 -7.87 -18.46
CA ASP A 256 -1.02 -7.07 -19.68
C ASP A 256 -1.64 -5.71 -19.35
N ALA A 257 -2.66 -5.69 -18.50
CA ALA A 257 -3.32 -4.47 -18.03
C ALA A 257 -2.33 -3.49 -17.37
N CYS A 258 -1.32 -3.99 -16.65
CA CYS A 258 -0.25 -3.13 -16.13
C CYS A 258 0.73 -2.73 -17.24
N PHE A 259 1.21 -3.70 -18.03
CA PHE A 259 2.25 -3.53 -19.04
C PHE A 259 1.87 -2.54 -20.13
N GLU A 260 0.58 -2.42 -20.49
CA GLU A 260 0.08 -1.43 -21.43
C GLU A 260 0.60 0.00 -21.16
N ASN A 261 0.76 0.38 -19.88
CA ASN A 261 1.24 1.71 -19.48
C ASN A 261 2.76 1.90 -19.66
N TRP A 262 3.51 0.82 -19.90
CA TRP A 262 4.98 0.80 -19.96
C TRP A 262 5.51 0.44 -21.35
N LEU A 263 4.64 0.06 -22.30
CA LEU A 263 5.03 -0.33 -23.67
C LEU A 263 5.72 0.80 -24.45
N GLY A 264 5.52 2.06 -24.06
CA GLY A 264 6.25 3.21 -24.63
C GLY A 264 7.73 3.26 -24.22
N LEU A 265 8.15 2.54 -23.18
CA LEU A 265 9.52 2.55 -22.66
C LEU A 265 10.28 1.24 -22.89
N ALA A 266 9.57 0.11 -22.95
CA ALA A 266 10.18 -1.20 -23.09
C ALA A 266 9.26 -2.15 -23.87
N THR A 267 9.87 -3.12 -24.56
CA THR A 267 9.13 -4.19 -25.24
C THR A 267 8.42 -5.10 -24.24
N GLU A 268 7.35 -5.77 -24.65
CA GLU A 268 6.63 -6.75 -23.82
C GLU A 268 7.56 -7.79 -23.20
N LYS A 269 8.52 -8.32 -23.99
CA LYS A 269 9.54 -9.26 -23.50
C LYS A 269 10.42 -8.65 -22.40
N GLN A 270 10.80 -7.38 -22.52
CA GLN A 270 11.57 -6.69 -21.48
C GLN A 270 10.73 -6.46 -20.22
N LEU A 271 9.46 -6.06 -20.36
CA LEU A 271 8.54 -5.89 -19.23
C LEU A 271 8.32 -7.21 -18.48
N LEU A 272 8.11 -8.31 -19.21
CA LEU A 272 7.97 -9.64 -18.62
C LEU A 272 9.24 -10.07 -17.86
N ASN A 273 10.42 -9.89 -18.46
CA ASN A 273 11.68 -10.20 -17.80
C ASN A 273 11.89 -9.34 -16.54
N ALA A 274 11.58 -8.04 -16.61
CA ALA A 274 11.65 -7.14 -15.46
C ALA A 274 10.66 -7.57 -14.36
N PHE A 275 9.45 -7.98 -14.72
CA PHE A 275 8.44 -8.48 -13.79
C PHE A 275 8.90 -9.74 -13.06
N ILE A 276 9.53 -10.68 -13.76
CA ILE A 276 10.11 -11.90 -13.17
C ILE A 276 11.21 -11.55 -12.17
N VAL A 277 12.14 -10.66 -12.54
CA VAL A 277 13.21 -10.21 -11.63
C VAL A 277 12.63 -9.45 -10.43
N ALA A 278 11.64 -8.58 -10.66
CA ALA A 278 10.94 -7.86 -9.59
C ALA A 278 10.30 -8.82 -8.59
N LYS A 279 9.69 -9.92 -9.05
CA LYS A 279 9.12 -10.96 -8.18
C LYS A 279 10.15 -11.50 -7.18
N GLN A 280 11.37 -11.76 -7.65
CA GLN A 280 12.44 -12.38 -6.85
C GLN A 280 12.90 -11.50 -5.68
N ILE A 281 12.90 -10.17 -5.87
CA ILE A 281 13.37 -9.24 -4.83
C ILE A 281 12.24 -8.55 -4.05
N ARG A 282 10.99 -8.70 -4.49
CA ARG A 282 9.81 -8.07 -3.85
C ARG A 282 9.65 -8.44 -2.39
N LEU A 283 10.01 -9.65 -1.98
CA LEU A 283 9.91 -10.07 -0.57
C LEU A 283 10.69 -9.15 0.36
N PHE A 284 11.85 -8.64 -0.08
CA PHE A 284 12.59 -7.68 0.72
C PHE A 284 11.86 -6.34 0.88
N TRP A 285 11.16 -5.89 -0.16
CA TRP A 285 10.30 -4.73 -0.06
C TRP A 285 9.14 -4.93 0.93
N ASN A 286 8.51 -6.11 0.97
CA ASN A 286 7.50 -6.43 2.00
C ASN A 286 8.09 -6.38 3.42
N ILE A 287 9.34 -6.81 3.59
CA ILE A 287 10.06 -6.71 4.87
C ILE A 287 10.29 -5.24 5.25
N LEU A 288 10.66 -4.37 4.29
CA LEU A 288 10.81 -2.94 4.53
C LEU A 288 9.49 -2.29 4.97
N ALA A 289 8.39 -2.58 4.26
CA ALA A 289 7.06 -2.11 4.62
C ALA A 289 6.66 -2.57 6.02
N SER A 290 6.78 -3.88 6.28
CA SER A 290 6.48 -4.45 7.60
C SER A 290 7.33 -3.85 8.71
N ASN A 291 8.62 -3.66 8.49
CA ASN A 291 9.51 -3.06 9.48
C ASN A 291 9.11 -1.61 9.77
N GLN A 292 8.87 -0.82 8.72
CA GLN A 292 8.47 0.58 8.87
C GLN A 292 7.10 0.71 9.55
N PHE A 293 6.15 -0.15 9.21
CA PHE A 293 4.85 -0.25 9.86
C PHE A 293 4.99 -0.60 11.35
N MET A 294 5.78 -1.63 11.70
CA MET A 294 6.00 -2.05 13.08
C MET A 294 6.79 -1.02 13.92
N LEU A 295 7.48 -0.07 13.30
CA LEU A 295 8.07 1.09 13.96
C LEU A 295 7.06 2.24 14.15
N SER A 296 5.95 2.21 13.42
CA SER A 296 4.93 3.26 13.36
C SER A 296 3.72 3.00 14.25
N VAL A 297 3.60 1.78 14.81
CA VAL A 297 2.45 1.33 15.59
C VAL A 297 2.85 0.81 16.97
N ASP A 298 1.88 0.75 17.89
CA ASP A 298 2.07 0.06 19.17
C ASP A 298 2.21 -1.45 18.92
N ARG A 299 3.41 -1.97 19.14
CA ARG A 299 3.75 -3.38 18.93
C ARG A 299 2.99 -4.32 19.86
N GLN A 300 2.69 -3.91 21.10
CA GLN A 300 1.94 -4.73 22.04
C GLN A 300 0.49 -4.84 21.58
N ALA A 301 -0.11 -3.71 21.20
CA ALA A 301 -1.47 -3.69 20.68
C ALA A 301 -1.59 -4.48 19.36
N TYR A 302 -0.59 -4.38 18.47
CA TYR A 302 -0.50 -5.21 17.26
C TYR A 302 -0.48 -6.71 17.59
N LYS A 303 0.40 -7.14 18.49
CA LYS A 303 0.51 -8.56 18.91
C LYS A 303 -0.77 -9.06 19.57
N ALA A 304 -1.46 -8.22 20.33
CA ALA A 304 -2.74 -8.56 20.94
C ALA A 304 -3.86 -8.69 19.90
N TYR A 305 -3.86 -7.86 18.85
CA TYR A 305 -4.83 -7.92 17.75
C TYR A 305 -4.61 -9.14 16.84
N TYR A 306 -3.35 -9.54 16.66
CA TYR A 306 -2.94 -10.69 15.85
C TYR A 306 -2.26 -11.76 16.72
N PRO A 307 -3.00 -12.43 17.61
CA PRO A 307 -2.42 -13.46 18.46
C PRO A 307 -1.92 -14.61 17.59
N ASN A 308 -0.71 -15.10 17.87
CA ASN A 308 -0.07 -16.23 17.19
C ASN A 308 0.40 -15.97 15.75
N GLN A 309 0.36 -14.73 15.26
CA GLN A 309 1.00 -14.40 13.98
C GLN A 309 2.52 -14.33 14.18
N PRO A 310 3.32 -15.00 13.33
CA PRO A 310 4.77 -14.86 13.37
C PRO A 310 5.16 -13.41 13.07
N SER A 311 6.35 -13.00 13.52
CA SER A 311 6.86 -11.66 13.19
C SER A 311 6.86 -11.49 11.65
N PRO A 312 6.23 -10.43 11.11
CA PRO A 312 6.23 -10.21 9.66
C PRO A 312 7.63 -9.91 9.12
N ILE A 313 8.54 -9.39 9.96
CA ILE A 313 9.93 -9.10 9.59
C ILE A 313 10.75 -10.39 9.48
N ALA A 314 10.88 -11.16 10.58
CA ALA A 314 11.57 -12.44 10.57
C ALA A 314 10.92 -13.47 9.62
N GLY A 315 9.58 -13.53 9.55
CA GLY A 315 8.85 -14.38 8.63
C GLY A 315 9.16 -14.04 7.17
N GLY A 316 9.20 -12.75 6.83
CA GLY A 316 9.60 -12.30 5.49
C GLY A 316 11.04 -12.70 5.14
N PHE A 317 11.98 -12.58 6.08
CA PHE A 317 13.36 -13.03 5.86
C PHE A 317 13.47 -14.55 5.69
N LYS A 318 12.67 -15.34 6.43
CA LYS A 318 12.61 -16.80 6.26
C LYS A 318 12.05 -17.19 4.91
N ALA A 319 10.97 -16.54 4.47
CA ALA A 319 10.43 -16.73 3.13
C ALA A 319 11.44 -16.36 2.02
N LEU A 320 12.24 -15.31 2.24
CA LEU A 320 13.33 -14.94 1.33
C LEU A 320 14.39 -16.05 1.24
N LEU A 321 14.72 -16.72 2.35
CA LEU A 321 15.66 -17.84 2.38
C LEU A 321 15.09 -19.09 1.69
N GLU A 322 13.80 -19.38 1.89
CA GLU A 322 13.11 -20.51 1.24
C GLU A 322 13.06 -20.35 -0.28
N GLY A 323 12.81 -19.14 -0.79
CA GLY A 323 12.74 -18.87 -2.23
C GLY A 323 14.09 -18.91 -2.98
N ILE A 324 15.19 -19.23 -2.29
CA ILE A 324 16.54 -19.34 -2.88
C ILE A 324 16.92 -20.80 -3.14
N HIS A 325 16.19 -21.75 -2.56
CA HIS A 325 16.36 -23.19 -2.75
C HIS A 325 15.42 -23.73 -3.83
#